data_AF-A0A961DH17-F1
#
_entry.id   AF-A0A961DH17-F1
#
_cell.length_a   1.000
_cell.length_b   1.000
_cell.length_c   1.000
_cell.angle_alpha   90.00
_cell.angle_beta   90.00
_cell.angle_gamma   90.00
#
_symmetry.space_group_name_H-M   'P 1'
#
loop_
_entity.id
_entity.type
_entity.pdbx_description
1 polymer ?
#
loop_
_entity_poly.entity_id
_entity_poly.type
_entity_poly.pdbx_seq_one_letter_code
_entity_poly.pdbx_strand_id
1 'polypeptide(L)'
;MHYRNGREAINGDKVAQLETQSGKVTAIGTLQNATPGNDYCNGKIVVDGGQQYGPAIIIGACMCDCIHIEDLAAILEEKGLAKRPEGK
;
A
#
# COMPACT_ATOMS: atom_id res chain seq x y z
N MET A 1 -14.79 -0.27 -2.36
CA MET A 1 -13.81 0.47 -1.55
C MET A 1 -12.65 0.78 -2.46
N HIS A 2 -12.08 1.99 -2.46
CA HIS A 2 -11.09 2.37 -3.46
C HIS A 2 -9.83 2.98 -2.86
N TYR A 3 -8.70 2.70 -3.52
CA TYR A 3 -7.43 3.34 -3.25
C TYR A 3 -7.40 4.77 -3.78
N ARG A 4 -6.33 5.52 -3.42
CA ARG A 4 -6.11 6.91 -3.83
C ARG A 4 -6.26 7.16 -5.33
N ASN A 5 -5.91 6.18 -6.16
CA ASN A 5 -5.97 6.26 -7.62
C ASN A 5 -7.29 5.72 -8.22
N GLY A 6 -8.30 5.44 -7.39
CA GLY A 6 -9.60 4.94 -7.83
C GLY A 6 -9.64 3.44 -8.13
N ARG A 7 -8.52 2.71 -7.98
CA ARG A 7 -8.51 1.25 -8.07
C ARG A 7 -9.34 0.64 -6.94
N GLU A 8 -10.12 -0.39 -7.24
CA GLU A 8 -10.83 -1.16 -6.21
C GLU A 8 -9.82 -1.81 -5.25
N ALA A 9 -10.07 -1.63 -3.96
CA ALA A 9 -9.25 -2.17 -2.89
C ALA A 9 -9.73 -3.55 -2.46
N ILE A 10 -8.82 -4.52 -2.43
CA ILE A 10 -9.14 -5.93 -2.16
C ILE A 10 -8.31 -6.44 -0.97
N ASN A 11 -8.94 -7.16 -0.05
CA ASN A 11 -8.20 -7.84 1.01
C ASN A 11 -7.23 -8.87 0.40
N GLY A 12 -5.96 -8.83 0.81
CA GLY A 12 -4.86 -9.58 0.22
C GLY A 12 -3.92 -8.73 -0.62
N ASP A 13 -4.34 -7.53 -1.03
CA ASP A 13 -3.50 -6.62 -1.81
C ASP A 13 -2.25 -6.19 -1.03
N LYS A 14 -1.13 -6.08 -1.73
CA LYS A 14 0.06 -5.41 -1.22
C LYS A 14 -0.11 -3.92 -1.45
N VAL A 15 -0.04 -3.14 -0.38
CA VAL A 15 -0.33 -1.70 -0.41
C VAL A 15 0.76 -0.90 0.30
N ALA A 16 0.94 0.34 -0.14
CA ALA A 16 1.65 1.36 0.60
C ALA A 16 0.64 2.42 1.09
N GLN A 17 0.67 2.73 2.38
CA GLN A 17 -0.07 3.87 2.92
C GLN A 17 0.80 5.12 2.90
N LEU A 18 0.24 6.19 2.36
CA LEU A 18 0.86 7.49 2.26
C LEU A 18 0.33 8.41 3.35
N GLU A 19 1.14 9.37 3.76
CA GLU A 19 0.66 10.48 4.59
C GLU A 19 -0.39 11.30 3.83
N THR A 20 -1.42 11.78 4.52
CA THR A 20 -2.57 12.45 3.89
C THR A 20 -2.19 13.68 3.05
N GLN A 21 -1.17 14.44 3.46
CA GLN A 21 -0.76 15.69 2.80
C GLN A 21 0.49 15.57 1.94
N SER A 22 1.10 14.39 1.84
CA SER A 22 2.35 14.19 1.10
C SER A 22 2.38 12.84 0.37
N GLY A 23 3.50 12.55 -0.30
CA GLY A 23 3.78 11.23 -0.88
C GLY A 23 4.59 10.33 0.06
N LYS A 24 4.79 10.72 1.33
CA LYS A 24 5.62 9.97 2.27
C LYS A 24 4.93 8.67 2.66
N VAL A 25 5.62 7.55 2.48
CA VAL A 25 5.15 6.23 2.92
C VAL A 25 5.21 6.13 4.45
N THR A 26 4.10 5.73 5.06
CA THR A 26 3.97 5.50 6.51
C THR A 26 3.88 4.02 6.88
N ALA A 27 3.41 3.17 5.95
CA ALA A 27 3.35 1.72 6.12
C ALA A 27 3.38 1.02 4.76
N ILE A 28 3.96 -0.18 4.70
CA ILE A 28 3.87 -1.09 3.55
C ILE A 28 3.52 -2.47 4.07
N GLY A 29 2.52 -3.13 3.49
CA GLY A 29 2.13 -4.46 3.92
C GLY A 29 0.94 -5.01 3.14
N THR A 30 0.31 -6.02 3.72
CA THR A 30 -0.88 -6.67 3.14
C THR A 30 -2.15 -6.07 3.72
N LEU A 31 -3.08 -5.66 2.86
CA LEU A 31 -4.40 -5.23 3.30
C LEU A 31 -5.21 -6.42 3.82
N GLN A 32 -5.80 -6.30 5.01
CA GLN A 32 -6.68 -7.31 5.58
C GLN A 32 -7.87 -6.67 6.32
N ASN A 33 -8.94 -7.43 6.45
CA ASN A 33 -10.14 -7.08 7.23
C ASN A 33 -10.79 -5.75 6.84
N ALA A 34 -10.62 -5.31 5.60
CA ALA A 34 -11.36 -4.17 5.08
C ALA A 34 -12.75 -4.61 4.61
N THR A 35 -13.74 -3.76 4.85
CA THR A 35 -15.15 -4.05 4.54
C THR A 35 -15.59 -3.29 3.28
N PRO A 36 -16.25 -3.93 2.31
CA PRO A 36 -16.75 -3.23 1.12
C PRO A 36 -17.64 -2.03 1.46
N GLY A 37 -17.61 -0.99 0.60
CA GLY A 37 -18.45 0.20 0.71
C GLY A 37 -17.89 1.37 1.55
N ASN A 38 -16.67 1.27 2.09
CA ASN A 38 -16.03 2.35 2.85
C ASN A 38 -14.60 2.66 2.33
N ASP A 39 -14.41 3.87 1.80
CA ASP A 39 -13.16 4.38 1.21
C ASP A 39 -12.24 5.10 2.22
N TYR A 40 -12.65 5.19 3.49
CA TYR A 40 -11.87 5.83 4.56
C TYR A 40 -11.02 4.82 5.35
N CYS A 41 -10.73 5.13 6.61
CA CYS A 41 -10.08 4.26 7.58
C CYS A 41 -10.87 2.96 7.76
N ASN A 42 -10.46 1.91 7.05
CA ASN A 42 -11.17 0.65 6.92
C ASN A 42 -10.16 -0.48 6.67
N GLY A 43 -10.06 -1.40 7.61
CA GLY A 43 -9.12 -2.53 7.55
C GLY A 43 -7.77 -2.24 8.19
N LYS A 44 -6.82 -3.13 7.90
CA LYS A 44 -5.51 -3.22 8.55
C LYS A 44 -4.43 -3.49 7.52
N ILE A 45 -3.26 -2.87 7.71
CA ILE A 45 -2.03 -3.19 6.99
C ILE A 45 -1.22 -4.12 7.87
N VAL A 46 -1.02 -5.34 7.41
CA VAL A 46 -0.22 -6.36 8.08
C VAL A 46 1.19 -6.29 7.52
N VAL A 47 2.13 -5.86 8.34
CA VAL A 47 3.57 -5.78 8.01
C VAL A 47 4.25 -7.03 8.56
N ASP A 48 4.64 -7.94 7.67
CA ASP A 48 5.23 -9.25 7.99
C ASP A 48 6.72 -9.37 7.62
N GLY A 49 7.30 -8.32 7.03
CA GLY A 49 8.70 -8.31 6.58
C GLY A 49 9.02 -9.40 5.52
N GLY A 50 8.00 -9.94 4.85
CA GLY A 50 8.15 -11.07 3.92
C GLY A 50 8.41 -12.42 4.60
N GLN A 51 8.30 -12.51 5.93
CA GLN A 51 8.43 -13.77 6.67
C GLN A 51 7.07 -14.48 6.73
N GLN A 52 7.04 -15.78 6.44
CA GLN A 52 5.82 -16.59 6.50
C GLN A 52 5.33 -16.82 7.95
N TYR A 53 6.23 -16.75 8.93
CA TYR A 53 5.94 -16.98 10.34
C TYR A 53 6.65 -15.93 11.19
N GLY A 54 5.96 -15.38 12.19
CA GLY A 54 6.54 -14.39 13.10
C GLY A 54 5.53 -13.35 13.59
N PRO A 55 5.96 -12.41 14.44
CA PRO A 55 5.11 -11.30 14.88
C PRO A 55 4.86 -10.36 13.71
N ALA A 56 3.58 -10.06 13.44
CA ALA A 56 3.20 -9.02 12.51
C ALA A 56 2.99 -7.69 13.23
N ILE A 57 3.40 -6.60 12.59
CA ILE A 57 3.00 -5.25 13.02
C ILE A 57 1.69 -4.92 12.29
N ILE A 58 0.67 -4.55 13.07
CA ILE A 58 -0.66 -4.21 12.56
C ILE A 58 -0.84 -2.70 12.59
N ILE A 59 -1.05 -2.09 11.43
CA ILE A 59 -1.27 -0.66 11.28
C ILE A 59 -2.67 -0.43 10.73
N GLY A 60 -3.37 0.62 11.18
CA GLY A 60 -4.68 0.98 10.63
C GLY A 60 -4.55 1.43 9.18
N ALA A 61 -5.41 0.90 8.30
CA ALA A 61 -5.41 1.24 6.88
C ALA A 61 -6.47 2.32 6.58
N CYS A 62 -6.08 3.35 5.85
CA CYS A 62 -6.99 4.34 5.27
C CYS A 62 -6.98 4.20 3.74
N MET A 63 -8.10 3.77 3.15
CA MET A 63 -8.13 3.33 1.75
C MET A 63 -7.78 4.46 0.78
N CYS A 64 -8.34 5.65 0.97
CA CYS A 64 -8.00 6.83 0.18
C CYS A 64 -6.54 7.34 0.35
N ASP A 65 -5.83 6.86 1.38
CA ASP A 65 -4.40 7.11 1.59
C ASP A 65 -3.52 5.91 1.18
N CYS A 66 -4.12 4.79 0.79
CA CYS A 66 -3.41 3.62 0.28
C CYS A 66 -3.28 3.66 -1.25
N ILE A 67 -2.21 3.06 -1.75
CA ILE A 67 -2.02 2.74 -3.17
C ILE A 67 -1.54 1.29 -3.31
N HIS A 68 -2.03 0.59 -4.33
CA HIS A 68 -1.56 -0.76 -4.65
C HIS A 68 -0.10 -0.74 -5.12
N ILE A 69 0.71 -1.71 -4.70
CA ILE A 69 2.16 -1.73 -4.97
C ILE A 69 2.47 -1.78 -6.48
N GLU A 70 1.69 -2.51 -7.28
CA GLU A 70 1.88 -2.55 -8.74
C GLU A 70 1.59 -1.21 -9.42
N ASP A 71 0.61 -0.45 -8.93
CA ASP A 71 0.32 0.88 -9.48
C ASP A 71 1.44 1.85 -9.09
N LEU A 72 2.00 1.72 -7.89
CA LEU A 72 3.19 2.46 -7.48
C LEU A 72 4.40 2.09 -8.35
N ALA A 73 4.59 0.81 -8.67
CA ALA A 73 5.66 0.36 -9.56
C ALA A 73 5.54 0.98 -10.96
N ALA A 74 4.32 1.05 -11.53
CA ALA A 74 4.06 1.72 -12.80
C ALA A 74 4.40 3.22 -12.74
N ILE A 75 4.01 3.93 -11.67
CA ILE A 75 4.37 5.34 -11.47
C ILE A 75 5.89 5.52 -11.38
N LEU A 76 6.60 4.61 -10.68
CA LEU A 76 8.06 4.66 -10.61
C LEU A 76 8.71 4.41 -11.98
N GLU A 77 8.16 3.52 -12.80
CA GLU A 77 8.60 3.29 -14.17
C GLU A 77 8.43 4.53 -15.04
N GLU A 78 7.27 5.21 -14.98
CA GLU A 78 7.02 6.47 -15.67
C GLU A 78 8.03 7.58 -15.31
N LYS A 79 8.57 7.54 -14.08
CA LYS A 79 9.59 8.48 -13.61
C LYS A 79 11.02 8.01 -13.83
N GLY A 80 11.22 6.86 -14.49
CA GLY A 80 12.55 6.30 -14.74
C GLY A 80 13.26 5.77 -13.48
N LEU A 81 12.50 5.48 -12.42
CA LEU A 81 13.02 5.02 -11.12
C LEU A 81 12.88 3.51 -10.91
N ALA A 82 12.26 2.78 -11.83
CA ALA A 82 12.08 1.34 -11.73
C ALA A 82 13.39 0.53 -11.82
N LYS A 83 14.44 1.09 -12.41
CA LYS A 83 15.73 0.42 -12.59
C LYS A 83 16.75 0.95 -11.59
N ARG A 84 17.72 0.09 -11.23
CA ARG A 84 18.91 0.52 -10.49
C ARG A 84 19.62 1.63 -11.27
N PRO A 85 20.13 2.67 -10.60
CA PRO A 85 20.99 3.65 -11.24
C PRO A 85 22.21 2.98 -11.87
N GLU A 86 22.63 3.44 -13.04
CA GLU A 86 23.83 2.92 -13.71
C GLU A 86 25.06 3.06 -12.81
N GLY A 87 25.88 2.01 -12.73
CA GLY A 87 27.09 1.99 -11.90
C GLY A 87 26.86 1.89 -10.39
N LYS A 88 25.66 1.48 -9.93
CA LYS A 88 25.32 1.24 -8.51
C LYS A 88 24.91 -0.19 -8.22
#